data_AF-X0T124-F1
#
_entry.id   AF-X0T124-F1
#
_cell.length_a   1.000
_cell.length_b   1.000
_cell.length_c   1.000
_cell.angle_alpha   90.00
_cell.angle_beta   90.00
_cell.angle_gamma   90.00
#
_symmetry.space_group_name_H-M   'P 1'
#
loop_
_entity.id
_entity.type
_entity.pdbx_description
1 polymer ?
#
loop_
_entity_poly.entity_id
_entity_poly.type
_entity_poly.pdbx_seq_one_letter_code
_entity_poly.pdbx_strand_id
1 'polypeptide(L)' 'MCHGDSLTEASDLDRQSIWPSLVESRLKINVLNSGIGGDTTAGLLSRFYHDVVRHRPDYVLIMGG' A
#
# COMPACT_ATOMS: atom_id res chain seq x y z
N MET A 1 -6.05 1.45 -3.19
CA MET A 1 -4.73 0.79 -3.26
C MET A 1 -3.71 1.64 -2.53
N CYS A 2 -2.99 1.09 -1.56
CA CYS A 2 -1.84 1.74 -0.90
C CYS A 2 -0.56 1.09 -1.43
N HIS A 3 0.27 1.89 -2.10
CA HIS A 3 1.49 1.44 -2.76
C HIS A 3 2.69 2.19 -2.20
N GLY A 4 3.62 1.48 -1.59
CA GLY A 4 4.73 2.14 -0.90
C GLY A 4 5.76 1.21 -0.30
N ASP A 5 6.53 1.76 0.62
CA ASP A 5 7.66 1.14 1.29
C ASP A 5 7.28 0.52 2.66
N SER A 6 8.24 0.40 3.57
CA SER A 6 8.07 -0.12 4.93
C SER A 6 7.03 0.64 5.76
N LEU A 7 6.85 1.95 5.53
CA LEU A 7 5.85 2.74 6.25
C LEU A 7 4.42 2.42 5.77
N THR A 8 4.27 1.91 4.53
CA THR A 8 2.98 1.39 4.02
C THR A 8 2.79 -0.07 4.41
N GLU A 9 3.85 -0.88 4.38
CA GLU A 9 3.83 -2.29 4.77
C GLU A 9 3.49 -2.46 6.24
N ALA A 10 4.20 -1.72 7.10
CA ALA A 10 4.11 -1.77 8.56
C ALA A 10 4.24 -3.20 9.12
N SER A 11 5.27 -3.93 8.68
CA SER A 11 5.53 -5.34 9.03
C SER A 11 5.68 -5.61 10.52
N ASP A 12 6.07 -4.61 11.31
CA ASP A 12 6.33 -4.72 12.75
C ASP A 12 5.04 -4.63 13.60
N LEU A 13 3.89 -4.42 12.95
CA LEU A 13 2.61 -4.23 13.62
C LEU A 13 1.62 -5.35 13.25
N ASP A 14 0.67 -5.58 14.15
CA ASP A 14 -0.48 -6.43 13.85
C ASP A 14 -1.28 -5.85 12.68
N ARG A 15 -1.79 -6.73 11.82
CA ARG A 15 -2.56 -6.36 10.63
C ARG A 15 -3.77 -5.46 10.91
N GLN A 16 -4.36 -5.50 12.10
CA GLN A 16 -5.48 -4.62 12.46
C GLN A 16 -5.04 -3.21 12.88
N SER A 17 -3.75 -3.06 13.20
CA SER A 17 -3.15 -1.84 13.73
C SER A 17 -2.40 -1.04 12.66
N ILE A 18 -2.13 -1.62 11.49
CA ILE A 18 -1.52 -0.91 10.36
C ILE A 18 -2.49 0.15 9.81
N TRP A 19 -1.95 1.30 9.43
CA TRP A 19 -2.77 2.42 9.00
C TRP A 19 -3.67 2.12 7.76
N PRO A 20 -3.29 1.28 6.77
CA PRO A 20 -4.20 0.96 5.66
C PRO A 20 -5.46 0.25 6.14
N SER A 21 -5.35 -0.65 7.13
CA SER A 21 -6.48 -1.34 7.74
C SER A 21 -7.30 -0.44 8.65
N LEU A 22 -6.66 0.53 9.33
CA LEU A 22 -7.39 1.58 10.06
C LEU A 22 -8.20 2.48 9.10
N VAL A 23 -7.66 2.81 7.93
CA VAL A 23 -8.37 3.58 6.90
C VAL A 23 -9.54 2.77 6.34
N GLU A 24 -9.34 1.50 6.00
CA GLU A 24 -10.40 0.58 5.57
C GLU A 24 -11.56 0.52 6.57
N SER A 25 -11.24 0.28 7.85
CA SER A 25 -12.27 0.19 8.89
C SER A 25 -13.02 1.50 9.14
N ARG A 26 -12.33 2.64 9.06
CA ARG A 26 -12.93 3.96 9.33
C ARG A 26 -13.76 4.48 8.15
N LEU A 27 -13.30 4.27 6.93
CA LEU A 27 -13.98 4.73 5.72
C LEU A 27 -14.97 3.69 5.16
N LYS A 28 -14.90 2.44 5.63
CA LYS A 28 -15.70 1.29 5.16
C LYS A 28 -15.56 1.06 3.66
N ILE A 29 -14.33 1.18 3.16
CA ILE A 29 -13.94 0.91 1.76
C ILE A 29 -12.89 -0.18 1.72
N ASN A 30 -12.82 -0.93 0.61
CA ASN A 30 -11.77 -1.94 0.42
C ASN A 30 -10.40 -1.27 0.22
N VAL A 31 -9.43 -1.60 1.08
CA VAL A 31 -8.05 -1.10 0.98
C VAL A 31 -7.07 -2.27 0.83
N LEU A 32 -6.47 -2.35 -0.35
CA LEU A 32 -5.35 -3.27 -0.60
C LEU A 32 -4.02 -2.60 -0.26
N ASN A 33 -3.22 -3.25 0.58
CA ASN A 33 -1.87 -2.84 0.95
C ASN A 33 -0.82 -3.58 0.09
N SER A 34 0.01 -2.85 -0.64
CA SER A 34 1.18 -3.36 -1.39
C SER A 34 2.48 -2.72 -0.93
N GLY A 35 2.57 -2.35 0.35
CA GLY A 35 3.83 -1.93 0.96
C GLY A 35 4.88 -3.04 0.90
N ILE A 36 6.12 -2.71 0.56
CA ILE A 36 7.26 -3.64 0.65
C ILE A 36 8.41 -2.92 1.37
N GLY A 37 8.90 -3.48 2.46
CA GLY A 37 9.99 -2.89 3.21
C GLY A 37 11.27 -2.73 2.39
N GLY A 38 11.90 -1.55 2.49
CA GLY A 38 13.13 -1.24 1.77
C GLY A 38 12.95 -0.86 0.30
N ASP A 39 11.71 -0.73 -0.18
CA ASP A 39 11.47 -0.22 -1.52
C ASP A 39 11.91 1.23 -1.68
N THR A 40 12.29 1.57 -2.90
CA THR A 40 12.61 2.94 -3.32
C THR A 40 11.62 3.38 -4.39
N THR A 41 11.58 4.67 -4.72
CA THR A 41 10.75 5.17 -5.84
C THR A 41 10.93 4.36 -7.14
N ALA A 42 12.16 3.94 -7.46
CA ALA A 42 12.43 3.10 -8.64
C ALA A 42 11.84 1.68 -8.51
N GLY A 43 11.93 1.09 -7.31
CA GLY A 43 11.32 -0.20 -7.00
C GLY A 43 9.79 -0.16 -7.13
N LEU A 44 9.14 0.84 -6.53
CA LEU A 44 7.70 1.10 -6.68
C LEU A 44 7.29 1.20 -8.16
N LEU A 45 8.01 2.01 -8.95
CA LEU A 45 7.73 2.16 -10.38
C LEU A 45 7.82 0.82 -11.13
N SER A 46 8.84 0.01 -10.83
CA SER A 46 9.08 -1.27 -11.52
C SER A 46 7.93 -2.28 -11.35
N ARG A 47 7.24 -2.24 -10.21
CA ARG A 47 6.14 -3.16 -9.88
C ARG A 47 4.75 -2.53 -9.96
N PHE A 48 4.66 -1.23 -10.25
CA PHE A 48 3.40 -0.49 -10.32
C PHE A 48 2.35 -1.14 -11.23
N TYR A 49 2.75 -1.65 -12.40
CA TYR A 49 1.81 -2.32 -13.30
C TYR A 49 1.20 -3.58 -12.67
N HIS A 50 2.04 -4.39 -12.02
CA HIS A 50 1.61 -5.64 -11.40
C HIS A 50 0.72 -5.37 -10.18
N ASP A 51 1.15 -4.46 -9.32
CA ASP A 51 0.52 -4.26 -8.02
C ASP A 51 -0.68 -3.31 -8.10
N VAL A 52 -0.65 -2.33 -9.00
CA VAL A 52 -1.70 -1.31 -9.10
C VAL A 52 -2.55 -1.51 -10.35
N VAL A 53 -1.96 -1.48 -11.54
CA VAL A 53 -2.74 -1.43 -12.80
C VAL A 53 -3.58 -2.69 -13.00
N ARG A 54 -3.04 -3.87 -12.72
CA ARG A 54 -3.79 -5.14 -12.83
C ARG A 54 -4.97 -5.23 -11.86
N HIS A 55 -4.86 -4.62 -10.69
CA HIS A 55 -5.92 -4.63 -9.67
C HIS A 55 -7.05 -3.62 -9.95
N ARG A 56 -6.86 -2.71 -10.92
CA ARG A 56 -7.84 -1.68 -11.32
C ARG A 56 -8.51 -0.95 -10.14
N PRO A 57 -7.74 -0.40 -9.19
CA PRO A 57 -8.32 0.34 -8.08
C PRO A 57 -8.90 1.67 -8.55
N ASP A 58 -9.96 2.14 -7.89
CA ASP A 58 -10.52 3.48 -8.14
C ASP A 58 -9.58 4.60 -7.67
N TYR A 59 -8.81 4.34 -6.60
CA TYR A 59 -7.87 5.27 -6.00
C TYR A 59 -6.55 4.60 -5.64
N VAL A 60 -5.45 5.32 -5.85
CA VAL A 60 -4.09 4.89 -5.53
C VAL A 60 -3.43 5.95 -4.67
N LEU A 61 -2.97 5.55 -3.48
CA LEU A 61 -2.04 6.33 -2.68
C LEU A 61 -0.63 5.78 -2.93
N ILE A 62 0.27 6.64 -3.41
CA ILE A 62 1.68 6.30 -3.61
C ILE A 62 2.49 7.02 -2.55
N MET A 63 3.26 6.27 -1.77
CA MET A 63 4.12 6.81 -0.73
C MET A 63 5.48 6.12 -0.78
N GLY A 64 6.50 6.87 -1.17
CA GLY A 64 7.86 6.38 -1.26
C GLY A 64 8.84 7.52 -1.52
N GLY A 65 10.12 7.20 -1.36
CA GLY A 65 11.28 8.07 -1.59
C GLY A 65 12.34 7.35 -2.39
#